data_AF-A0A6A3K332-F1
#
_entry.id   AF-A0A6A3K332-F1
#
_cell.length_a   1.000
_cell.length_b   1.000
_cell.length_c   1.000
_cell.angle_alpha   90.00
_cell.angle_beta   90.00
_cell.angle_gamma   90.00
#
_symmetry.space_group_name_H-M   'P 1'
#
loop_
_entity.id
_entity.type
_entity.pdbx_description
1 polymer ?
#
loop_
_entity_poly.entity_id
_entity_poly.type
_entity_poly.pdbx_seq_one_letter_code
_entity_poly.pdbx_strand_id
1 'polypeptide(L)' 'MQFGEIQDVIAVTVNGVTTDMTVAEYIADTYDFRLNCKYNFMAGLIVIWVVLQLAI' A
#
# COMPACT_ATOMS: atom_id res chain seq x y z
N MET A 1 -7.64 1.73 -18.34
CA MET A 1 -6.64 0.74 -17.90
C MET A 1 -7.40 -0.35 -17.17
N GLN A 2 -7.59 -1.52 -17.78
CA GLN A 2 -8.23 -2.67 -17.14
C GLN A 2 -7.12 -3.55 -16.54
N PHE A 3 -7.00 -3.55 -15.22
CA PHE A 3 -6.30 -4.62 -14.50
C PHE A 3 -7.37 -5.63 -14.13
N GLY A 4 -7.45 -6.77 -14.83
CA GLY A 4 -8.53 -7.71 -14.58
C GLY A 4 -8.43 -9.09 -15.23
N GLU A 5 -7.85 -9.22 -16.43
CA GLU A 5 -8.01 -10.49 -17.18
C GLU A 5 -6.70 -11.17 -17.63
N ILE A 6 -5.58 -10.47 -17.57
CA ILE A 6 -4.26 -11.04 -17.89
C ILE A 6 -3.33 -10.67 -16.73
N GLN A 7 -3.11 -11.62 -15.83
CA GLN A 7 -2.09 -11.51 -14.79
C GLN A 7 -0.74 -11.73 -15.49
N ASP A 8 -0.07 -10.66 -15.89
CA ASP A 8 1.29 -10.76 -16.44
C ASP A 8 2.20 -11.30 -15.34
N VAL A 9 2.76 -12.49 -15.56
CA VAL A 9 3.63 -13.18 -14.59
C VAL A 9 5.06 -12.77 -14.88
N ILE A 10 5.74 -12.26 -13.87
CA ILE A 10 7.14 -11.86 -13.94
C ILE A 10 7.99 -12.71 -12.99
N ALA A 11 9.19 -13.06 -13.44
CA ALA A 11 10.19 -13.69 -12.60
C ALA A 11 10.97 -12.61 -11.85
N VAL A 12 10.76 -12.50 -10.54
CA VAL A 12 11.41 -11.50 -9.70
C VAL A 12 12.52 -12.19 -8.91
N THR A 13 13.75 -11.67 -9.01
CA THR A 13 14.88 -12.18 -8.23
C THR A 13 15.19 -11.21 -7.10
N VAL A 14 14.91 -11.62 -5.87
CA VAL A 14 15.23 -10.86 -4.65
C VAL A 14 16.21 -11.68 -3.82
N ASN A 15 17.36 -11.07 -3.50
CA ASN A 15 18.37 -11.66 -2.62
C ASN A 15 18.83 -13.09 -3.01
N GLY A 16 18.87 -13.38 -4.32
CA GLY A 16 19.30 -14.67 -4.86
C GLY A 16 18.20 -15.73 -4.99
N VAL A 17 16.95 -15.42 -4.62
CA VAL A 17 15.78 -16.28 -4.81
C VAL A 17 14.94 -15.72 -5.94
N THR A 18 14.70 -16.52 -6.98
CA THR A 18 13.80 -16.19 -8.08
C THR A 18 12.42 -16.75 -7.77
N THR A 19 11.42 -15.86 -7.70
CA THR A 19 10.02 -16.20 -7.45
C THR A 19 9.18 -15.70 -8.61
N ASP A 20 8.34 -16.58 -9.16
CA ASP A 20 7.33 -16.19 -10.14
C ASP A 20 6.15 -15.55 -9.41
N MET A 21 5.85 -14.29 -9.73
CA MET A 21 4.73 -13.56 -9.16
C MET A 21 4.06 -12.68 -10.20
N THR A 22 2.82 -12.28 -9.95
CA THR A 22 2.11 -11.38 -10.87
C THR A 22 2.66 -9.96 -10.75
N VAL A 23 2.63 -9.18 -11.84
CA VAL A 23 3.00 -7.76 -11.80
C VAL A 23 2.17 -7.00 -10.75
N ALA A 24 0.91 -7.37 -10.55
CA ALA A 24 0.04 -6.77 -9.54
C ALA A 24 0.54 -7.06 -8.11
N GLU A 25 0.97 -8.30 -7.86
CA GLU A 25 1.52 -8.74 -6.57
C GLU A 25 2.89 -8.10 -6.30
N TYR A 26 3.77 -8.04 -7.30
CA TYR A 26 5.06 -7.36 -7.20
C TYR A 26 4.90 -5.86 -6.88
N ILE A 27 3.96 -5.19 -7.55
CA ILE A 27 3.68 -3.77 -7.31
C ILE A 27 3.08 -3.57 -5.91
N ALA A 28 2.21 -4.47 -5.43
CA ALA A 28 1.63 -4.39 -4.10
C ALA A 28 2.66 -4.66 -2.97
N ASP A 29 3.63 -5.54 -3.21
CA ASP A 29 4.72 -5.83 -2.28
C ASP A 29 5.78 -4.72 -2.26
N THR A 30 6.21 -4.26 -3.44
CA THR A 30 7.21 -3.19 -3.59
C THR A 30 6.67 -1.84 -3.12
N TYR A 31 5.42 -1.55 -3.48
CA TYR A 31 4.72 -0.35 -3.06
C TYR A 31 3.57 -0.80 -2.17
N ASP A 32 3.81 -0.86 -0.86
CA ASP A 32 2.76 -1.03 0.15
C ASP A 32 1.84 0.19 0.13
N PHE A 33 0.89 0.18 -0.81
CA PHE A 33 0.02 1.30 -1.05
C PHE A 33 -0.99 1.53 0.10
N ARG A 34 -1.14 0.60 1.06
CA ARG A 34 -2.47 0.47 1.69
C ARG A 34 -2.58 0.16 3.16
N LEU A 35 -1.56 -0.14 3.95
CA LEU A 35 -1.84 -0.37 5.39
C LEU A 35 -1.35 0.75 6.31
N ASN A 36 -0.07 1.12 6.26
CA ASN A 36 0.49 2.04 7.26
C ASN A 36 -0.08 3.49 7.14
N CYS A 37 -0.26 3.99 5.92
CA CYS A 37 -0.79 5.35 5.70
C CYS A 37 -2.25 5.55 6.14
N LYS A 38 -3.10 4.50 6.12
CA LYS A 38 -4.51 4.65 6.51
C LYS A 38 -4.65 4.97 8.01
N TYR A 39 -3.83 4.32 8.84
CA TYR A 39 -3.79 4.59 10.28
C TYR A 39 -3.16 5.95 10.57
N ASN A 40 -2.10 6.33 9.87
CA ASN A 40 -1.48 7.65 10.03
C ASN A 40 -2.44 8.79 9.64
N PHE A 41 -3.24 8.60 8.59
CA PHE A 41 -4.27 9.55 8.20
C PHE A 41 -5.40 9.65 9.24
N MET A 42 -5.90 8.51 9.73
CA MET A 42 -6.89 8.49 10.82
C MET A 42 -6.38 9.14 12.10
N ALA A 43 -5.13 8.85 12.49
CA ALA A 43 -4.51 9.47 13.65
C ALA A 43 -4.38 10.98 13.48
N GLY A 44 -3.96 11.46 12.30
CA GLY A 44 -3.90 12.88 11.98
C GLY A 44 -5.26 13.58 12.11
N LEU A 45 -6.34 12.95 11.62
CA LEU A 45 -7.70 13.49 11.76
C LEU A 45 -8.16 13.57 13.22
N ILE A 46 -7.87 12.56 14.03
CA ILE A 46 -8.21 12.55 15.46
C ILE A 46 -7.48 13.68 16.19
N VAL A 47 -6.19 13.89 15.90
CA VAL A 47 -5.41 14.98 16.51
C VAL A 47 -6.00 16.34 16.19
N ILE A 48 -6.34 16.60 14.91
CA ILE A 48 -6.98 17.86 14.49
C ILE A 48 -8.33 18.06 15.22
N TRP A 49 -9.11 16.99 15.34
CA TRP A 49 -10.40 17.03 16.01
C TRP A 49 -10.27 17.38 17.51
N VAL A 50 -9.29 16.80 18.21
CA VAL A 50 -9.00 17.11 19.62
C VAL A 50 -8.53 18.55 19.80
N VAL A 51 -7.64 19.04 18.92
CA VAL A 51 -7.16 20.44 18.96
C VAL A 51 -8.32 21.40 18.75
N LEU A 52 -9.25 21.09 17.83
CA LEU A 52 -10.45 21.88 17.60
C LEU A 52 -11.36 21.93 18.82
N GLN A 53 -11.53 20.82 19.55
CA GLN A 53 -12.36 20.80 20.77
C GLN A 53 -11.75 21.60 21.94
N LEU A 54 -10.43 21.73 22.01
CA LEU A 54 -9.74 22.54 23.02
C LEU A 54 -9.79 24.04 22.74
N ALA A 55 -10.07 24.43 21.49
CA ALA A 55 -10.13 25.82 21.05
C ALA A 55 -11.54 26.44 21.16
N ILE A 56 -12.54 25.67 21.59
CA ILE A 56 -13.96 26.08 21.70
C ILE A 56 -14.47 25.90 23.13
#